data_AF-A0A8T5SA89-F1
#
_entry.id   AF-A0A8T5SA89-F1
#
_cell.length_a   1.000
_cell.length_b   1.000
_cell.length_c   1.000
_cell.angle_alpha   90.00
_cell.angle_beta   90.00
_cell.angle_gamma   90.00
#
_symmetry.space_group_name_H-M   'P 1'
#
loop_
_entity.id
_entity.type
_entity.pdbx_description
1 polymer ?
#
loop_
_entity_poly.entity_id
_entity_poly.type
_entity_poly.pdbx_seq_one_letter_code
_entity_poly.pdbx_strand_id
1 'polypeptide(L)'
;DTNESIQMHSLMARKLGWAKWDEDDKTAAFKVLEKIKELQKDMDFIYRLKDLGTSKEDFDKSLDKLVSLCFQDPSSVMAPRIPNKQEFIKIFEYAYEGKDIDF
;
A
#
# COMPACT_ATOMS: atom_id res chain seq x y z
N ASP A 1 -8.46 10.47 -7.77
CA ASP A 1 -7.46 11.48 -8.23
C ASP A 1 -6.32 11.50 -7.21
N THR A 2 -5.04 11.46 -7.60
CA THR A 2 -3.88 11.35 -6.67
C THR A 2 -3.87 12.47 -5.62
N ASN A 3 -4.46 13.62 -5.94
CA ASN A 3 -4.57 14.75 -5.03
C ASN A 3 -5.54 14.47 -3.86
N GLU A 4 -6.63 13.73 -4.10
CA GLU A 4 -7.64 13.44 -3.08
C GLU A 4 -7.08 12.53 -1.97
N SER A 5 -6.34 11.48 -2.34
CA SER A 5 -5.72 10.59 -1.35
C SER A 5 -4.69 11.32 -0.46
N ILE A 6 -3.93 12.26 -1.02
CA ILE A 6 -2.99 13.10 -0.25
C ILE A 6 -3.76 13.95 0.76
N GLN A 7 -4.84 14.60 0.35
CA GLN A 7 -5.68 15.41 1.25
C GLN A 7 -6.30 14.59 2.38
N MET A 8 -6.79 13.39 2.07
CA MET A 8 -7.40 12.51 3.07
C MET A 8 -6.37 12.03 4.09
N HIS A 9 -5.18 11.63 3.64
CA HIS A 9 -4.10 11.19 4.54
C HIS A 9 -3.46 12.35 5.31
N SER A 10 -3.32 13.54 4.72
CA SER A 10 -2.82 14.72 5.44
C SER A 10 -3.78 15.12 6.57
N LEU A 11 -5.09 15.10 6.30
CA LEU A 11 -6.12 15.36 7.30
C LEU A 11 -6.10 14.31 8.42
N MET A 12 -5.90 13.04 8.08
CA MET A 12 -5.75 11.97 9.06
C MET A 12 -4.54 12.21 9.98
N ALA A 13 -3.37 12.51 9.42
CA ALA A 13 -2.17 12.82 10.19
C ALA A 13 -2.36 13.99 11.16
N ARG A 14 -3.05 15.05 10.72
CA ARG A 14 -3.36 16.22 11.57
C ARG A 14 -4.32 15.87 12.69
N LYS A 15 -5.41 15.16 12.39
CA LYS A 15 -6.41 14.73 13.40
C LYS A 15 -5.83 13.80 14.46
N LEU A 16 -4.87 12.95 14.07
CA LEU A 16 -4.19 12.04 14.99
C LEU A 16 -3.01 12.70 15.72
N GLY A 17 -2.73 13.99 15.48
CA GLY A 17 -1.67 14.73 16.15
C GLY A 17 -0.26 14.39 15.66
N TRP A 18 -0.13 13.76 14.49
CA TRP A 18 1.16 13.38 13.89
C TRP A 18 1.77 14.49 13.04
N ALA A 19 0.94 15.38 12.49
CA ALA A 19 1.35 16.53 11.70
C ALA A 19 0.71 17.81 12.23
N LYS A 20 1.40 18.94 12.09
CA LYS A 20 0.79 20.25 12.37
C LYS A 20 -0.16 20.67 11.26
N TRP A 21 -1.06 21.58 11.57
CA TRP A 21 -2.07 22.08 10.62
C TRP A 21 -1.49 22.97 9.51
N ASP A 22 -0.32 23.57 9.75
CA ASP A 22 0.40 24.44 8.82
C ASP A 22 1.47 23.72 7.98
N GLU A 23 1.68 22.41 8.21
CA GLU A 23 2.58 21.59 7.39
C GLU A 23 1.98 21.31 6.00
N ASP A 24 2.86 21.19 4.99
CA ASP A 24 2.51 20.78 3.63
C ASP A 24 1.76 19.43 3.60
N ASP A 25 0.71 19.33 2.76
CA ASP A 25 -0.19 18.18 2.74
C ASP A 25 0.53 16.89 2.35
N LYS A 26 1.47 16.95 1.40
CA LYS A 26 2.23 15.77 1.00
C LYS A 26 3.07 15.28 2.17
N THR A 27 3.83 16.18 2.79
CA THR A 27 4.65 15.86 3.98
C THR A 27 3.80 15.27 5.11
N ALA A 28 2.65 15.87 5.41
CA ALA A 28 1.73 15.36 6.42
C ALA A 28 1.15 13.98 6.06
N ALA A 29 0.80 13.74 4.79
CA ALA A 29 0.31 12.44 4.34
C ALA A 29 1.38 11.34 4.48
N PHE A 30 2.63 11.62 4.15
CA PHE A 30 3.73 10.65 4.28
C PHE A 30 4.03 10.26 5.74
N LYS A 31 3.73 11.14 6.72
CA LYS A 31 3.81 10.76 8.15
C LYS A 31 2.86 9.63 8.54
N VAL A 32 1.72 9.48 7.85
CA VAL A 32 0.83 8.32 8.06
C VAL A 32 1.55 7.02 7.70
N LEU A 33 2.29 7.01 6.59
CA LEU A 33 3.09 5.85 6.17
C LEU A 33 4.19 5.52 7.18
N GLU A 34 4.89 6.54 7.68
CA GLU A 34 5.91 6.36 8.74
C GLU A 34 5.30 5.72 9.99
N LYS A 35 4.13 6.21 10.43
CA LYS A 35 3.42 5.67 11.60
C LYS A 35 2.91 4.25 11.40
N ILE A 36 2.49 3.88 10.19
CA ILE A 36 2.15 2.49 9.86
C ILE A 36 3.39 1.60 9.95
N LYS A 37 4.54 2.04 9.40
CA LYS A 37 5.80 1.28 9.47
C LYS A 37 6.33 1.13 10.90
N GLU A 38 6.21 2.18 11.72
CA GLU A 38 6.50 2.15 13.16
C GLU A 38 5.62 1.12 13.87
N LEU A 39 4.31 1.16 13.63
CA LEU A 39 3.36 0.21 14.23
C LEU A 39 3.62 -1.24 13.79
N GLN A 40 3.94 -1.46 12.51
CA GLN A 40 4.33 -2.78 12.01
C GLN A 40 5.56 -3.32 12.74
N LYS A 41 6.57 -2.47 12.97
CA LYS A 41 7.78 -2.86 13.70
C LYS A 41 7.49 -3.16 15.17
N ASP A 42 6.68 -2.33 15.84
CA ASP A 42 6.36 -2.50 17.25
C ASP A 42 5.56 -3.78 17.53
N MET A 43 4.76 -4.22 16.56
CA MET A 43 3.99 -5.47 16.63
C MET A 43 4.72 -6.68 16.04
N ASP A 44 5.99 -6.53 15.62
CA ASP A 44 6.76 -7.56 14.92
C ASP A 44 6.00 -8.16 13.71
N PHE A 45 5.32 -7.28 12.96
CA PHE A 45 4.47 -7.67 11.84
C PHE A 45 5.31 -7.93 10.58
N ILE A 46 5.16 -9.13 10.02
CA ILE A 46 5.81 -9.52 8.77
C ILE A 46 5.15 -8.77 7.60
N TYR A 47 5.90 -7.89 6.94
CA TYR A 47 5.38 -7.02 5.88
C TYR A 47 5.84 -7.39 4.46
N ARG A 48 6.64 -8.45 4.31
CA ARG A 48 7.07 -8.98 3.02
C ARG A 48 6.49 -10.37 2.81
N LEU A 49 5.87 -10.62 1.66
CA LEU A 49 5.22 -11.93 1.44
C LEU A 49 6.22 -13.09 1.44
N LYS A 50 7.46 -12.85 0.99
CA LYS A 50 8.52 -13.88 1.02
C LYS A 50 8.89 -14.33 2.43
N ASP A 51 8.76 -13.44 3.42
CA ASP A 51 9.10 -13.70 4.82
C ASP A 51 8.00 -14.54 5.52
N LEU A 52 6.83 -14.74 4.87
CA LEU A 52 5.77 -15.64 5.32
C LEU A 52 5.99 -17.12 4.92
N GLY A 53 7.13 -17.45 4.30
CA GLY A 53 7.46 -18.80 3.84
C GLY A 53 6.91 -19.16 2.45
N THR A 54 6.42 -18.17 1.70
CA THR A 54 6.01 -18.39 0.30
C THR A 54 7.24 -18.40 -0.61
N SER A 55 7.44 -19.49 -1.36
CA SER A 55 8.53 -19.57 -2.33
C SER A 55 8.29 -18.64 -3.52
N LYS A 56 9.35 -18.17 -4.17
CA LYS A 56 9.23 -17.31 -5.36
C LYS A 56 8.51 -18.05 -6.50
N GLU A 57 8.76 -19.35 -6.64
CA GLU A 57 8.14 -20.19 -7.66
C GLU A 57 6.63 -20.32 -7.43
N ASP A 58 6.17 -20.57 -6.21
CA ASP A 58 4.74 -20.69 -5.89
C ASP A 58 4.01 -19.34 -6.03
N PHE A 59 4.68 -18.25 -5.65
CA PHE A 59 4.19 -16.90 -5.87
C PHE A 59 3.99 -16.62 -7.36
N ASP A 60 5.02 -16.84 -8.18
CA ASP A 60 4.98 -16.56 -9.62
C ASP A 60 3.91 -17.41 -10.33
N LYS A 61 3.78 -18.69 -9.98
CA LYS A 61 2.72 -19.58 -10.49
C LYS A 61 1.30 -19.09 -10.15
N SER A 62 1.14 -18.44 -9.00
CA SER A 62 -0.16 -18.00 -8.50
C SER A 62 -0.50 -16.54 -8.88
N LEU A 63 0.47 -15.78 -9.38
CA LEU A 63 0.37 -14.34 -9.59
C LEU A 63 -0.78 -13.96 -10.55
N ASP A 64 -0.89 -14.64 -11.69
CA ASP A 64 -2.00 -14.39 -12.64
C ASP A 64 -3.37 -14.66 -12.01
N LYS A 65 -3.47 -15.69 -11.15
CA LYS A 65 -4.71 -15.99 -10.42
C LYS A 65 -5.04 -14.90 -9.40
N LEU A 66 -4.05 -14.42 -8.65
CA LEU A 66 -4.24 -13.31 -7.70
C LEU A 66 -4.75 -12.06 -8.40
N VAL A 67 -4.14 -11.69 -9.52
CA VAL A 67 -4.55 -10.53 -10.32
C VAL A 67 -5.96 -10.74 -10.89
N SER A 68 -6.29 -11.94 -11.37
CA SER A 68 -7.66 -12.26 -11.80
C SER A 68 -8.69 -12.12 -10.69
N LEU A 69 -8.34 -12.49 -9.45
CA LEU A 69 -9.21 -12.32 -8.29
C LEU A 69 -9.42 -10.84 -7.96
N CYS A 70 -8.39 -9.99 -8.08
CA CYS A 70 -8.54 -8.55 -7.89
C CYS A 70 -9.56 -7.93 -8.85
N PHE A 71 -9.63 -8.38 -10.10
CA PHE A 71 -10.64 -7.92 -11.06
C PHE A 71 -12.06 -8.45 -10.79
N GLN A 72 -12.20 -9.54 -10.02
CA GLN A 72 -13.49 -10.10 -9.63
C GLN A 72 -13.98 -9.54 -8.29
N ASP A 73 -13.11 -8.87 -7.53
CA ASP A 73 -13.45 -8.25 -6.26
C ASP A 73 -14.06 -6.84 -6.49
N PRO A 74 -15.32 -6.59 -6.06
CA PRO A 74 -15.96 -5.29 -6.24
C PRO A 74 -15.27 -4.15 -5.48
N SER A 75 -14.42 -4.42 -4.49
CA SER A 75 -13.65 -3.39 -3.80
C SER A 75 -12.61 -2.71 -4.70
N SER A 76 -12.16 -3.38 -5.77
CA SER A 76 -11.18 -2.84 -6.72
C SER A 76 -11.67 -1.59 -7.45
N VAL A 77 -12.98 -1.49 -7.70
CA VAL A 77 -13.60 -0.33 -8.38
C VAL A 77 -14.03 0.78 -7.40
N MET A 78 -13.93 0.55 -6.09
CA MET A 78 -14.21 1.55 -5.05
C MET A 78 -12.96 2.35 -4.65
N ALA A 79 -11.78 1.98 -5.16
CA ALA A 79 -10.53 2.66 -4.88
C ALA A 79 -10.44 4.02 -5.61
N PRO A 80 -9.75 5.04 -5.05
CA PRO A 80 -9.56 6.35 -5.69
C PRO A 80 -8.82 6.34 -7.03
N ARG A 81 -8.12 5.23 -7.32
CA ARG A 81 -7.44 4.90 -8.57
C ARG A 81 -7.65 3.40 -8.81
N ILE A 82 -8.11 3.05 -10.00
CA ILE A 82 -8.29 1.65 -10.43
C ILE A 82 -6.99 1.19 -11.10
N PRO A 83 -6.24 0.23 -10.54
CA PRO A 83 -5.04 -0.28 -11.18
C PRO A 83 -5.38 -1.13 -12.42
N ASN A 84 -4.54 -1.06 -13.44
CA ASN A 84 -4.58 -1.99 -14.56
C ASN A 84 -3.85 -3.30 -14.23
N LYS A 85 -3.91 -4.29 -15.14
CA LYS A 85 -3.32 -5.63 -14.91
C LYS A 85 -1.83 -5.55 -14.56
N GLN A 86 -1.05 -4.72 -15.28
CA GLN A 86 0.40 -4.60 -15.07
C GLN A 86 0.72 -3.92 -13.74
N GLU A 87 -0.10 -2.95 -13.33
CA GLU A 87 0.04 -2.28 -12.04
C GLU A 87 -0.25 -3.25 -10.89
N PHE A 88 -1.30 -4.08 -10.97
CA PHE A 88 -1.55 -5.13 -9.97
C PHE A 88 -0.39 -6.11 -9.85
N ILE A 89 0.17 -6.56 -10.98
CA ILE A 89 1.37 -7.42 -11.01
C ILE A 89 2.51 -6.77 -10.22
N LYS A 90 2.85 -5.51 -10.55
CA LYS A 90 3.91 -4.78 -9.86
C LYS A 90 3.64 -4.61 -8.37
N ILE A 91 2.39 -4.30 -7.97
CA ILE A 91 2.02 -4.16 -6.56
C ILE A 91 2.31 -5.47 -5.80
N PHE A 92 1.92 -6.62 -6.34
CA PHE A 92 2.20 -7.91 -5.72
C PHE A 92 3.69 -8.24 -5.68
N GLU A 93 4.44 -7.96 -6.74
CA GLU A 93 5.90 -8.15 -6.78
C GLU A 93 6.61 -7.28 -5.74
N TYR A 94 6.17 -6.02 -5.58
CA TYR A 94 6.74 -5.10 -4.60
C TYR A 94 6.38 -5.54 -3.17
N ALA A 95 5.16 -6.02 -2.94
CA ALA A 95 4.76 -6.61 -1.65
C ALA A 95 5.54 -7.89 -1.32
N TYR A 96 5.87 -8.71 -2.33
CA TYR A 96 6.70 -9.89 -2.15
C TYR A 96 8.11 -9.53 -1.67
N GLU A 97 8.72 -8.51 -2.26
CA GLU A 97 10.05 -8.03 -1.90
C GLU A 97 10.09 -7.07 -0.71
N GLY A 98 8.95 -6.49 -0.32
CA GLY A 98 8.85 -5.45 0.71
C GLY A 98 9.32 -4.06 0.23
N LYS A 99 9.09 -3.73 -1.04
CA LYS A 99 9.49 -2.45 -1.66
C LYS A 99 8.36 -1.42 -1.62
N ASP A 100 8.73 -0.15 -1.49
CA ASP A 100 7.80 0.97 -1.62
C ASP A 100 7.41 1.18 -3.10
N ILE A 101 6.15 1.54 -3.37
CA ILE A 101 5.64 1.80 -4.73
C ILE A 101 6.22 3.11 -5.28
N ASP A 102 6.75 3.07 -6.50
CA ASP A 102 7.47 4.18 -7.14
C ASP A 102 6.96 4.54 -8.56
N PHE A 103 5.77 4.09 -8.95
CA PHE A 103 5.19 4.27 -10.29
C PHE A 103 3.75 4.83 -10.33
#